data_AF-A0A349G944-F1
#
_entry.id   AF-A0A349G944-F1
#
_cell.length_a   1.000
_cell.length_b   1.000
_cell.length_c   1.000
_cell.angle_alpha   90.00
_cell.angle_beta   90.00
_cell.angle_gamma   90.00
#
_symmetry.space_group_name_H-M   'P 1'
#
loop_
_entity.id
_entity.type
_entity.pdbx_description
1 polymer ?
#
loop_
_entity_poly.entity_id
_entity_poly.type
_entity_poly.pdbx_seq_one_letter_code
_entity_poly.pdbx_strand_id
1 'polypeptide(L)'
;MIPTLIVKSIMGLLIGYFAKPTTQTKPYILGAMFVWIAGILTFIYTLGQSSAEMVMSLLGSSDLGEATALTQRLTSQLMVVSIGIPVAALFFWRFKKKFDVSMNQLLSMVIAGIWMVFGYFISEGIMYGSFVASIFSIPWNIVQFTVGGVLAFLVIKALDKAKINASTLLK
;
A
#
# COMPACT_ATOMS: atom_id res chain seq x y z
N MET A 1 18.84 -5.92 -0.75
CA MET A 1 18.84 -4.67 -1.56
C MET A 1 18.31 -4.84 -2.98
N ILE A 2 18.60 -5.95 -3.69
CA ILE A 2 18.06 -6.20 -5.04
C ILE A 2 16.51 -6.25 -5.08
N PRO A 3 15.81 -6.89 -4.12
CA PRO A 3 14.34 -6.98 -4.14
C PRO A 3 13.62 -5.62 -4.07
N THR A 4 14.14 -4.68 -3.27
CA THR A 4 13.52 -3.36 -3.09
C THR A 4 13.62 -2.47 -4.31
N LEU A 5 14.65 -2.67 -5.14
CA LEU A 5 14.80 -1.92 -6.39
C LEU A 5 13.76 -2.34 -7.42
N ILE A 6 13.44 -3.63 -7.50
CA ILE A 6 12.41 -4.17 -8.39
C ILE A 6 11.03 -3.58 -8.03
N VAL A 7 10.69 -3.55 -6.74
CA VAL A 7 9.44 -2.96 -6.26
C VAL A 7 9.34 -1.49 -6.67
N LYS A 8 10.41 -0.70 -6.48
CA LYS A 8 10.44 0.72 -6.85
C LYS A 8 10.35 0.96 -8.36
N SER A 9 11.02 0.14 -9.17
CA SER A 9 10.94 0.25 -10.63
C SER A 9 9.52 0.00 -11.14
N ILE A 10 8.86 -1.06 -10.67
CA ILE A 10 7.47 -1.36 -11.05
C ILE A 10 6.53 -0.26 -10.56
N MET A 11 6.74 0.26 -9.34
CA MET A 11 5.97 1.38 -8.81
C MET A 11 6.07 2.62 -9.71
N GLY A 12 7.27 2.99 -10.15
CA GLY A 12 7.47 4.11 -11.07
C GLY A 12 6.75 3.91 -12.41
N LEU A 13 6.81 2.69 -12.96
CA LEU A 13 6.09 2.34 -14.19
C LEU A 13 4.57 2.45 -14.03
N LEU A 14 4.02 1.97 -12.91
CA LEU A 14 2.58 2.08 -12.61
C LEU A 14 2.15 3.54 -12.53
N ILE A 15 2.88 4.39 -11.81
CA ILE A 15 2.58 5.82 -11.72
C ILE A 15 2.62 6.47 -13.10
N GLY A 16 3.68 6.22 -13.89
CA GLY A 16 3.85 6.81 -15.22
C GLY A 16 2.80 6.37 -16.23
N TYR A 17 2.36 5.11 -16.18
CA TYR A 17 1.36 4.56 -17.09
C TYR A 17 -0.06 5.10 -16.78
N PHE A 18 -0.45 5.09 -15.51
CA PHE A 18 -1.80 5.48 -15.09
C PHE A 18 -1.99 6.99 -14.92
N ALA A 19 -0.91 7.77 -14.76
CA ALA A 19 -1.00 9.24 -14.68
C ALA A 19 -1.32 9.91 -16.03
N LYS A 20 -1.21 9.20 -17.16
CA LYS A 20 -1.52 9.76 -18.48
C LYS A 20 -3.02 10.07 -18.63
N PRO A 21 -3.40 11.23 -19.21
CA PRO A 21 -4.81 11.61 -19.38
C PRO A 21 -5.60 10.68 -20.33
N THR A 22 -4.90 9.99 -21.24
CA THR A 22 -5.48 9.20 -22.34
C THR A 22 -5.81 7.76 -21.96
N THR A 23 -5.34 7.28 -20.81
CA THR A 23 -5.57 5.89 -20.37
C THR A 23 -6.98 5.78 -19.79
N GLN A 24 -7.81 4.86 -20.31
CA GLN A 24 -9.09 4.51 -19.67
C GLN A 24 -8.81 3.74 -18.38
N THR A 25 -8.67 4.47 -17.28
CA THR A 25 -8.26 3.93 -15.98
C THR A 25 -9.40 3.24 -15.23
N LYS A 26 -10.67 3.57 -15.54
CA LYS A 26 -11.90 3.08 -14.87
C LYS A 26 -11.93 1.56 -14.56
N PRO A 27 -11.71 0.63 -15.52
CA PRO A 27 -11.82 -0.81 -15.23
C PRO A 27 -10.69 -1.33 -14.33
N TYR A 28 -9.47 -0.79 -14.47
CA TYR A 28 -8.32 -1.18 -13.65
C TYR A 28 -8.49 -0.74 -12.19
N ILE A 29 -9.15 0.39 -11.97
CA ILE A 29 -9.48 0.90 -10.64
C ILE A 29 -10.52 0.02 -9.98
N LEU A 30 -11.60 -0.31 -10.69
CA LEU A 30 -12.63 -1.19 -10.18
C LEU A 30 -12.04 -2.57 -9.85
N GLY A 31 -11.17 -3.10 -10.72
CA GLY A 31 -10.44 -4.34 -10.47
C GLY A 31 -9.54 -4.27 -9.24
N ALA A 32 -8.71 -3.23 -9.11
CA ALA A 32 -7.82 -3.07 -7.96
C ALA A 32 -8.59 -2.88 -6.64
N MET A 33 -9.65 -2.07 -6.65
CA MET A 33 -10.54 -1.90 -5.50
C MET A 33 -11.27 -3.19 -5.15
N PHE A 34 -11.73 -3.95 -6.15
CA PHE A 34 -12.40 -5.23 -5.93
C PHE A 34 -11.45 -6.27 -5.33
N VAL A 35 -10.23 -6.40 -5.86
CA VAL A 35 -9.19 -7.29 -5.30
C VAL A 35 -8.86 -6.88 -3.87
N TRP A 36 -8.73 -5.58 -3.59
CA TRP A 36 -8.43 -5.08 -2.26
C TRP A 36 -9.59 -5.29 -1.27
N ILE A 37 -10.83 -5.02 -1.67
CA ILE A 37 -12.03 -5.25 -0.86
C ILE A 37 -12.26 -6.74 -0.63
N ALA A 38 -12.12 -7.58 -1.66
CA ALA A 38 -12.21 -9.03 -1.53
C ALA A 38 -11.13 -9.58 -0.60
N GLY A 39 -9.90 -9.04 -0.71
CA GLY A 39 -8.80 -9.33 0.22
C GLY A 39 -9.15 -8.95 1.66
N ILE A 40 -9.67 -7.75 1.89
CA ILE A 40 -10.14 -7.30 3.22
C ILE A 40 -11.23 -8.22 3.77
N LEU A 41 -12.23 -8.60 2.95
CA LEU A 41 -13.36 -9.41 3.38
C LEU A 41 -12.95 -10.85 3.70
N THR A 42 -12.18 -11.50 2.82
CA THR A 42 -11.63 -12.84 3.08
C THR A 42 -10.70 -12.83 4.30
N PHE A 43 -9.97 -11.74 4.50
CA PHE A 43 -9.07 -11.58 5.61
C PHE A 43 -9.80 -11.37 6.96
N ILE A 44 -10.81 -10.49 7.02
CA ILE A 44 -11.68 -10.31 8.20
C ILE A 44 -12.39 -11.63 8.55
N TYR A 45 -12.87 -12.35 7.54
CA TYR A 45 -13.50 -13.66 7.72
C TYR A 45 -12.52 -14.69 8.30
N THR A 46 -11.28 -14.73 7.79
CA THR A 46 -10.24 -15.65 8.27
C THR A 46 -9.80 -15.31 9.71
N LEU A 47 -9.69 -14.03 10.07
CA LEU A 47 -9.40 -13.61 11.45
C LEU A 47 -10.52 -13.96 12.42
N GLY A 48 -11.78 -13.82 12.01
CA GLY A 48 -12.94 -14.21 12.83
C GLY A 48 -13.01 -15.71 13.10
N GLN A 49 -12.36 -16.52 12.27
CA GLN A 49 -12.27 -17.98 12.40
C GLN A 49 -10.92 -18.48 12.95
N SER A 50 -9.93 -17.60 13.11
CA SER A 50 -8.60 -17.97 13.58
C SER A 50 -8.62 -18.16 15.10
N SER A 51 -8.74 -19.41 15.56
CA SER A 51 -8.56 -19.72 16.97
C SER A 51 -7.08 -19.57 17.37
N ALA A 52 -6.83 -19.22 18.64
CA ALA A 52 -5.48 -19.13 19.19
C ALA A 52 -4.68 -20.45 19.02
N GLU A 53 -5.38 -21.58 18.82
CA GLU A 53 -4.81 -22.91 18.65
C GLU A 53 -4.10 -23.11 17.31
N MET A 54 -4.58 -22.49 16.22
CA MET A 54 -3.90 -22.56 14.92
C MET A 54 -2.55 -21.83 14.96
N VAL A 55 -2.47 -20.70 15.67
CA VAL A 55 -1.24 -19.91 15.86
C VAL A 55 -0.25 -20.66 16.76
N MET A 56 -0.76 -21.36 17.79
CA MET A 56 0.06 -22.26 18.62
C MET A 56 0.72 -23.38 17.81
N SER A 57 -0.02 -24.02 16.88
CA SER A 57 0.54 -25.10 16.04
C SER A 57 1.59 -24.64 15.02
N LEU A 58 1.52 -23.38 14.57
CA LEU A 58 2.43 -22.83 13.55
C LEU A 58 3.76 -22.35 14.14
N LEU A 59 3.82 -22.06 15.44
CA LEU A 59 4.99 -21.45 16.09
C LEU A 59 5.64 -22.33 17.18
N GLY A 60 5.03 -23.46 17.54
CA GLY A 60 5.64 -24.45 18.44
C GLY A 60 5.85 -23.98 19.89
N SER A 61 5.13 -22.94 20.32
CA SER A 61 5.19 -22.43 21.71
C SER A 61 4.23 -23.22 22.59
N SER A 62 4.74 -23.76 23.69
CA SER A 62 4.00 -24.51 24.71
C SER A 62 3.33 -23.60 25.77
N ASP A 63 3.54 -22.28 25.69
CA ASP A 63 2.94 -21.31 26.59
C ASP A 63 1.75 -20.57 25.94
N LEU A 64 0.57 -20.82 26.48
CA LEU A 64 -0.70 -20.22 26.06
C LEU A 64 -0.70 -18.69 26.23
N GLY A 65 0.08 -18.15 27.18
CA GLY A 65 0.17 -16.71 27.44
C GLY A 65 0.87 -15.94 26.31
N GLU A 66 2.02 -16.44 25.83
CA GLU A 66 2.74 -15.81 24.73
C GLU A 66 2.03 -15.96 23.38
N ALA A 67 1.41 -17.12 23.12
CA ALA A 67 0.69 -17.38 21.87
C ALA A 67 -0.55 -16.47 21.70
N THR A 68 -1.28 -16.22 22.79
CA THR A 68 -2.42 -15.30 22.77
C THR A 68 -1.98 -13.86 22.58
N ALA A 69 -0.93 -13.42 23.26
CA ALA A 69 -0.36 -12.07 23.08
C ALA A 69 0.15 -11.83 21.65
N LEU A 70 0.80 -12.83 21.04
CA LEU A 70 1.29 -12.72 19.66
C LEU A 70 0.14 -12.71 18.64
N THR A 71 -0.88 -13.55 18.86
CA THR A 71 -2.11 -13.57 18.04
C THR A 71 -2.79 -12.20 18.06
N GLN A 72 -2.93 -11.59 19.24
CA GLN A 72 -3.54 -10.28 19.38
C GLN A 72 -2.73 -9.18 18.66
N ARG A 73 -1.40 -9.24 18.71
CA ARG A 73 -0.52 -8.31 17.99
C ARG A 73 -0.68 -8.47 16.47
N LEU A 74 -0.66 -9.70 15.96
CA LEU A 74 -0.85 -9.98 14.52
C LEU A 74 -2.21 -9.49 14.04
N THR A 75 -3.28 -9.79 14.77
CA THR A 75 -4.64 -9.33 14.46
C THR A 75 -4.72 -7.81 14.40
N SER A 76 -4.16 -7.12 15.39
CA SER A 76 -4.16 -5.66 15.45
C SER A 76 -3.39 -5.04 14.27
N GLN A 77 -2.23 -5.61 13.92
CA GLN A 77 -1.45 -5.15 12.78
C GLN A 77 -2.21 -5.29 11.46
N LEU A 78 -2.83 -6.44 11.25
CA LEU A 78 -3.54 -6.70 10.01
C LEU A 78 -4.84 -5.90 9.87
N MET A 79 -5.47 -5.50 10.99
CA MET A 79 -6.55 -4.49 10.98
C MET A 79 -6.05 -3.13 10.48
N VAL A 80 -4.88 -2.69 10.95
CA VAL A 80 -4.24 -1.44 10.48
C VAL A 80 -3.95 -1.53 8.98
N VAL A 81 -3.48 -2.67 8.48
CA VAL A 81 -3.24 -2.89 7.04
C VAL A 81 -4.53 -2.71 6.23
N SER A 82 -5.61 -3.32 6.69
CA SER A 82 -6.90 -3.33 6.00
C SER A 82 -7.50 -1.92 5.87
N ILE A 83 -7.35 -1.10 6.91
CA ILE A 83 -7.95 0.24 6.98
C ILE A 83 -7.00 1.32 6.46
N GLY A 84 -5.68 1.11 6.55
CA GLY A 84 -4.67 2.13 6.28
C GLY A 84 -4.68 2.65 4.84
N ILE A 85 -4.74 1.75 3.83
CA ILE A 85 -4.81 2.14 2.42
C ILE A 85 -6.12 2.91 2.10
N PRO A 86 -7.32 2.43 2.49
CA PRO A 86 -8.57 3.19 2.32
C PRO A 86 -8.53 4.58 2.98
N VAL A 87 -7.99 4.68 4.20
CA VAL A 87 -7.87 5.96 4.91
C VAL A 87 -6.91 6.90 4.18
N ALA A 88 -5.75 6.42 3.74
CA ALA A 88 -4.81 7.21 2.95
C ALA A 88 -5.43 7.67 1.61
N ALA A 89 -6.17 6.80 0.92
CA ALA A 89 -6.87 7.14 -0.31
C ALA A 89 -7.95 8.21 -0.08
N LEU A 90 -8.75 8.08 0.99
CA LEU A 90 -9.76 9.06 1.38
C LEU A 90 -9.12 10.41 1.73
N PHE A 91 -8.01 10.37 2.48
CA PHE A 91 -7.22 11.54 2.81
C PHE A 91 -6.76 12.26 1.53
N PHE A 92 -6.10 11.55 0.61
CA PHE A 92 -5.65 12.14 -0.65
C PHE A 92 -6.81 12.66 -1.51
N TRP A 93 -7.94 11.95 -1.57
CA TRP A 93 -9.14 12.40 -2.27
C TRP A 93 -9.64 13.75 -1.73
N ARG A 94 -9.61 13.94 -0.41
CA ARG A 94 -10.04 15.18 0.25
C ARG A 94 -9.12 16.36 -0.06
N PHE A 95 -7.83 16.10 -0.27
CA PHE A 95 -6.82 17.12 -0.55
C PHE A 95 -6.54 17.35 -2.04
N LYS A 96 -6.94 16.44 -2.94
CA LYS A 96 -6.60 16.53 -4.38
C LYS A 96 -6.93 17.87 -5.03
N LYS A 97 -8.07 18.48 -4.66
CA LYS A 97 -8.51 19.80 -5.18
C LYS A 97 -7.58 20.94 -4.77
N LYS A 98 -6.94 20.86 -3.60
CA LYS A 98 -6.03 21.90 -3.07
C LYS A 98 -4.67 21.93 -3.78
N PHE A 99 -4.31 20.82 -4.40
CA PHE A 99 -3.03 20.58 -5.06
C PHE A 99 -3.16 20.38 -6.58
N ASP A 100 -4.33 20.66 -7.14
CA ASP A 100 -4.68 20.48 -8.55
C ASP A 100 -4.34 19.07 -9.11
N VAL A 101 -4.54 18.05 -8.28
CA VAL A 101 -4.24 16.67 -8.63
C VAL A 101 -5.43 16.07 -9.37
N SER A 102 -5.19 15.61 -10.59
CA SER A 102 -6.17 14.92 -11.43
C SER A 102 -6.64 13.60 -10.80
N MET A 103 -7.80 13.11 -11.23
CA MET A 103 -8.27 11.82 -10.75
C MET A 103 -7.29 10.69 -11.14
N ASN A 104 -6.76 10.72 -12.36
CA ASN A 104 -5.82 9.71 -12.85
C ASN A 104 -4.53 9.67 -12.01
N GLN A 105 -4.00 10.81 -11.58
CA GLN A 105 -2.84 10.87 -10.68
C GLN A 105 -3.15 10.32 -9.29
N LEU A 106 -4.31 10.67 -8.71
CA LEU A 106 -4.72 10.12 -7.42
C LEU A 106 -4.81 8.58 -7.49
N LEU A 107 -5.39 8.07 -8.57
CA LEU A 107 -5.59 6.64 -8.78
C LEU A 107 -4.27 5.91 -9.01
N SER A 108 -3.38 6.49 -9.82
CA SER A 108 -2.05 5.93 -10.05
C SER A 108 -1.26 5.85 -8.75
N MET A 109 -1.38 6.84 -7.88
CA MET A 109 -0.78 6.83 -6.53
C MET A 109 -1.35 5.69 -5.66
N VAL A 110 -2.67 5.52 -5.61
CA VAL A 110 -3.28 4.45 -4.80
C VAL A 110 -2.89 3.06 -5.30
N ILE A 111 -2.90 2.83 -6.62
CA ILE A 111 -2.47 1.55 -7.23
C ILE A 111 -0.99 1.28 -6.92
N ALA A 112 -0.15 2.31 -7.05
CA ALA A 112 1.26 2.23 -6.70
C ALA A 112 1.47 1.96 -5.20
N GLY A 113 0.65 2.53 -4.32
CA GLY A 113 0.67 2.28 -2.88
C GLY A 113 0.28 0.83 -2.53
N ILE A 114 -0.74 0.28 -3.18
CA ILE A 114 -1.14 -1.12 -3.03
C ILE A 114 0.01 -2.05 -3.48
N TRP A 115 0.60 -1.78 -4.65
CA TRP A 115 1.75 -2.54 -5.14
C TRP A 115 2.95 -2.42 -4.20
N MET A 116 3.21 -1.23 -3.64
CA MET A 116 4.28 -1.03 -2.68
C MET A 116 4.09 -1.96 -1.47
N VAL A 117 2.94 -1.90 -0.81
CA VAL A 117 2.66 -2.71 0.38
C VAL A 117 2.79 -4.20 0.07
N PHE A 118 2.20 -4.65 -1.03
CA PHE A 118 2.25 -6.06 -1.44
C PHE A 118 3.66 -6.52 -1.84
N GLY A 119 4.37 -5.69 -2.62
CA GLY A 119 5.73 -5.99 -3.09
C GLY A 119 6.72 -6.05 -1.94
N TYR A 120 6.60 -5.16 -0.95
CA TYR A 120 7.43 -5.20 0.26
C TYR A 120 7.11 -6.44 1.11
N PHE A 121 5.84 -6.80 1.26
CA PHE A 121 5.47 -8.02 1.98
C PHE A 121 6.14 -9.27 1.39
N ILE A 122 6.11 -9.45 0.06
CA ILE A 122 6.78 -10.56 -0.61
C ILE A 122 8.30 -10.46 -0.48
N SER A 123 8.85 -9.28 -0.78
CA SER A 123 10.30 -9.03 -0.76
C SER A 123 10.89 -9.34 0.61
N GLU A 124 10.25 -8.86 1.67
CA GLU A 124 10.68 -9.09 3.05
C GLU A 124 10.43 -10.53 3.49
N GLY A 125 9.36 -11.17 3.01
CA GLY A 125 9.10 -12.59 3.33
C GLY A 125 10.22 -13.47 2.81
N ILE A 126 10.71 -13.18 1.60
CA ILE A 126 11.87 -13.85 1.00
C ILE A 126 13.16 -13.48 1.73
N MET A 127 13.35 -12.20 2.07
CA MET A 127 14.60 -11.70 2.64
C MET A 127 14.82 -12.13 4.11
N TYR A 128 13.77 -12.12 4.92
CA TYR A 128 13.81 -12.53 6.32
C TYR A 128 13.50 -14.01 6.51
N GLY A 129 13.10 -14.74 5.46
CA GLY A 129 12.73 -16.15 5.52
C GLY A 129 11.45 -16.43 6.32
N SER A 130 10.75 -15.38 6.76
CA SER A 130 9.53 -15.46 7.55
C SER A 130 8.53 -14.41 7.06
N PHE A 131 7.44 -14.88 6.47
CA PHE A 131 6.32 -14.00 6.07
C PHE A 131 5.61 -13.38 7.26
N VAL A 132 5.71 -13.99 8.45
CA VAL A 132 5.16 -13.43 9.70
C VAL A 132 5.92 -12.16 10.09
N ALA A 133 7.25 -12.17 9.96
CA ALA A 133 8.07 -10.98 10.21
C ALA A 133 7.68 -9.82 9.27
N SER A 134 7.38 -10.13 8.01
CA SER A 134 6.97 -9.15 6.99
C SER A 134 5.61 -8.51 7.26
N ILE A 135 4.73 -9.12 8.05
CA ILE A 135 3.45 -8.50 8.42
C ILE A 135 3.69 -7.25 9.27
N PHE A 136 4.70 -7.29 10.15
CA PHE A 136 4.99 -6.20 11.07
C PHE A 136 5.57 -4.95 10.38
N SER A 137 6.06 -5.04 9.15
CA SER A 137 6.56 -3.90 8.38
C SER A 137 5.47 -3.19 7.57
N ILE A 138 4.33 -3.85 7.31
CA ILE A 138 3.26 -3.28 6.48
C ILE A 138 2.76 -1.92 6.98
N PRO A 139 2.51 -1.69 8.28
CA PRO A 139 2.08 -0.37 8.77
C PRO A 139 3.10 0.72 8.42
N TRP A 140 4.38 0.40 8.53
CA TRP A 140 5.45 1.32 8.16
C TRP A 140 5.44 1.61 6.65
N ASN A 141 5.21 0.60 5.82
CA ASN A 141 5.06 0.77 4.38
C ASN A 141 3.85 1.66 4.02
N ILE A 142 2.74 1.56 4.76
CA ILE A 142 1.56 2.44 4.59
C ILE A 142 1.88 3.88 4.97
N VAL A 143 2.61 4.10 6.07
CA VAL A 143 3.08 5.43 6.47
C VAL A 143 4.00 6.00 5.40
N GLN A 144 4.96 5.22 4.90
CA GLN A 144 5.88 5.62 3.84
C GLN A 144 5.13 6.00 2.54
N PHE A 145 4.15 5.19 2.13
CA PHE A 145 3.26 5.51 1.02
C PHE A 145 2.54 6.85 1.24
N THR A 146 1.98 7.05 2.44
CA THR A 146 1.19 8.24 2.77
C THR A 146 2.06 9.51 2.74
N VAL A 147 3.22 9.47 3.39
CA VAL A 147 4.17 10.59 3.42
C VAL A 147 4.70 10.87 2.01
N GLY A 148 5.09 9.83 1.27
CA GLY A 148 5.53 9.97 -0.12
C GLY A 148 4.47 10.61 -1.02
N GLY A 149 3.20 10.26 -0.83
CA GLY A 149 2.10 10.87 -1.57
C GLY A 149 1.86 12.34 -1.23
N VAL A 150 1.98 12.72 0.04
CA VAL A 150 1.94 14.15 0.45
C VAL A 150 3.08 14.93 -0.20
N LEU A 151 4.29 14.37 -0.21
CA LEU A 151 5.43 14.99 -0.90
C LEU A 151 5.17 15.14 -2.40
N ALA A 152 4.59 14.13 -3.05
CA ALA A 152 4.22 14.22 -4.46
C ALA A 152 3.23 15.36 -4.74
N PHE A 153 2.23 15.57 -3.88
CA PHE A 153 1.29 16.69 -4.00
C PHE A 153 1.98 18.05 -3.89
N LEU A 154 2.96 18.17 -2.98
CA LEU A 154 3.75 19.39 -2.84
C LEU A 154 4.60 19.65 -4.08
N VAL A 155 5.24 18.62 -4.63
CA VAL A 155 6.07 18.71 -5.83
C VAL A 155 5.23 19.09 -7.06
N ILE A 156 4.07 18.45 -7.26
CA ILE A 156 3.15 18.78 -8.37
C ILE A 156 2.77 20.26 -8.33
N LYS A 157 2.37 20.76 -7.16
CA LYS A 157 2.02 22.17 -6.98
C LYS A 157 3.20 23.13 -7.17
N ALA A 158 4.40 22.73 -6.75
CA ALA A 158 5.61 23.53 -6.93
C ALA A 158 5.99 23.65 -8.42
N LEU A 159 5.89 22.54 -9.16
CA LEU A 159 6.16 22.51 -10.61
C LEU A 159 5.16 23.34 -11.40
N ASP A 160 3.88 23.25 -11.05
CA ASP A 160 2.82 24.05 -11.68
C ASP A 160 3.04 25.55 -11.45
N LYS A 161 3.36 25.95 -10.20
CA LYS A 161 3.71 27.34 -9.87
C LYS A 161 4.96 27.84 -10.61
N ALA A 162 5.92 26.96 -10.86
CA ALA A 162 7.13 27.27 -11.61
C ALA A 162 6.92 27.31 -13.13
N LYS A 163 5.70 27.00 -13.64
CA LYS A 163 5.39 26.85 -15.07
C LYS A 163 6.33 25.89 -15.80
N ILE A 164 6.88 24.89 -15.09
CA ILE A 164 7.75 23.90 -15.70
C ILE A 164 6.86 22.83 -16.35
N ASN A 165 6.60 23.03 -17.64
CA ASN A 165 5.93 22.09 -18.52
C ASN A 165 6.97 21.22 -19.26
N ALA A 166 6.56 20.02 -19.69
CA ALA A 166 7.45 19.04 -20.34
C ALA A 166 8.18 19.59 -21.58
N SER A 167 7.62 20.60 -22.25
CA SER A 167 8.22 21.33 -23.36
C SER A 167 9.43 22.22 -22.97
N THR A 168 9.57 22.54 -21.69
CA THR A 168 10.62 23.42 -21.16
C THR A 168 11.80 22.63 -20.60
N LEU A 169 11.60 21.34 -20.28
CA LEU A 169 12.63 20.43 -19.78
C LEU A 169 13.38 19.67 -20.89
N LEU A 170 12.88 19.69 -22.12
CA LEU A 170 13.46 19.00 -23.29
C LEU A 170 14.13 19.96 -24.29
N LYS A 171 14.42 21.20 -23.85
CA LYS A 171 15.32 22.13 -24.54
C LYS A 171 16.67 22.10 -23.85
#